data_AF-A0AAP2FPX4-F1
#
_entry.id   AF-A0AAP2FPX4-F1
#
_cell.length_a   1.000
_cell.length_b   1.000
_cell.length_c   1.000
_cell.angle_alpha   90.00
_cell.angle_beta   90.00
_cell.angle_gamma   90.00
#
_symmetry.space_group_name_H-M   'P 1'
#
loop_
_entity.id
_entity.type
_entity.pdbx_description
1 polymer ?
#
loop_
_entity_poly.entity_id
_entity_poly.type
_entity_poly.pdbx_seq_one_letter_code
_entity_poly.pdbx_strand_id
1 'polypeptide(L)'
;MPDIWDDNQVQDIMINSEDLEVETRTGKMQLTWAGLVKKNEDEIEDTRQNLIPLSRQYMTLADAQADIANIPDGSTTYVRSADGSSLADEYINNGGSLEATGRVMPSQGYVDVTISESIDKNDDSNLSKSITSDGITTELETESGEKFFSGMNESLQEMASRSWKDNTSNLHSATDKYGVQLVITDAEGKISIPLSDFPLQDLLAQVQPVSGPFLNTLSSADKAAYGYIDELGGLNLPGIPTSVNNMLNSLSRRVQQQADSRFLTSIKDYGWDPSSQEDARQVIQRAIRDMARNTYGGVIYLPPGIYRLSSFLTPAPNVSIIGAGTGKTILMPYGSYSALQFTTSPTNPVPELTDFVYSDFEVDCQDQVLPDEGYLPRTKGLYFNFYRRGHLHRLRVRNSGATGIGIDFARDSAITECVVENFGRLAPSGNDNPAGASGLGLGAGGTQSEPLYVAGNFCRNGKNFGIFLEKQHGTNAPYSSEHTIVTGNTCTG
;
A
#
# COMPACT_ATOMS: atom_id res chain seq x y z
N MET A 1 -38.87 36.32 7.91
CA MET A 1 -38.07 35.29 7.23
C MET A 1 -36.67 35.84 7.12
N PRO A 2 -35.63 35.09 7.49
CA PRO A 2 -34.25 35.50 7.23
C PRO A 2 -34.10 35.74 5.73
N ASP A 3 -33.62 36.92 5.35
CA ASP A 3 -33.42 37.26 3.94
C ASP A 3 -31.95 37.16 3.53
N ILE A 4 -31.64 37.45 2.26
CA ILE A 4 -30.27 37.36 1.74
C ILE A 4 -29.30 38.35 2.40
N TRP A 5 -29.83 39.41 3.04
CA TRP A 5 -29.04 40.43 3.72
C TRP A 5 -28.58 39.94 5.10
N ASP A 6 -29.37 39.12 5.79
CA ASP A 6 -28.96 38.47 7.05
C ASP A 6 -27.79 37.49 6.84
N ASP A 7 -27.78 36.77 5.71
CA ASP A 7 -26.69 35.81 5.38
C ASP A 7 -25.38 36.54 5.02
N ASN A 8 -25.49 37.72 4.41
CA ASN A 8 -24.34 38.58 4.11
C ASN A 8 -23.75 39.20 5.39
N GLN A 9 -24.59 39.58 6.36
CA GLN A 9 -24.12 40.13 7.63
C GLN A 9 -23.32 39.09 8.43
N VAL A 10 -23.82 37.85 8.53
CA VAL A 10 -23.09 36.78 9.24
C VAL A 10 -21.79 36.42 8.52
N GLN A 11 -21.77 36.41 7.18
CA GLN A 11 -20.55 36.19 6.41
C GLN A 11 -19.53 37.31 6.59
N ASP A 12 -19.97 38.56 6.66
CA ASP A 12 -19.10 39.71 6.94
C ASP A 12 -18.48 39.59 8.34
N ILE A 13 -19.27 39.22 9.35
CA ILE A 13 -18.77 38.96 10.71
C ILE A 13 -17.78 37.80 10.74
N MET A 14 -18.04 36.71 10.00
CA MET A 14 -17.11 35.57 9.94
C MET A 14 -15.73 35.95 9.39
N ILE A 15 -15.64 36.92 8.48
CA ILE A 15 -14.38 37.26 7.81
C ILE A 15 -13.69 38.45 8.49
N ASN A 16 -14.45 39.45 8.93
CA ASN A 16 -13.92 40.75 9.32
C ASN A 16 -14.05 41.07 10.82
N SER A 17 -14.75 40.25 11.62
CA SER A 17 -14.86 40.49 13.07
C SER A 17 -13.63 40.03 13.85
N GLU A 18 -13.37 40.71 14.98
CA GLU A 18 -12.39 40.29 15.99
C GLU A 18 -12.95 39.25 16.96
N ASP A 19 -14.27 39.04 17.00
CA ASP A 19 -14.90 38.01 17.82
C ASP A 19 -14.47 36.62 17.35
N LEU A 20 -14.22 35.67 18.26
CA LEU A 20 -13.73 34.33 17.90
C LEU A 20 -14.80 33.43 17.27
N GLU A 21 -16.07 33.67 17.60
CA GLU A 21 -17.19 32.86 17.11
C GLU A 21 -18.39 33.73 16.76
N VAL A 22 -19.20 33.24 15.84
CA VAL A 22 -20.49 33.85 15.48
C VAL A 22 -21.57 32.77 15.41
N GLU A 23 -22.76 33.08 15.92
CA GLU A 23 -23.92 32.23 15.78
C GLU A 23 -24.46 32.35 14.35
N THR A 24 -24.47 31.24 13.62
CA THR A 24 -25.11 31.20 12.29
C THR A 24 -26.62 31.33 12.41
N ARG A 25 -27.29 31.74 11.33
CA ARG A 25 -28.76 31.77 11.24
C ARG A 25 -29.46 30.44 11.54
N THR A 26 -28.73 29.32 11.52
CA THR A 26 -29.22 27.99 11.92
C THR A 26 -29.06 27.70 13.41
N GLY A 27 -28.64 28.68 14.21
CA GLY A 27 -28.39 28.54 15.65
C GLY A 27 -27.09 27.79 15.98
N LYS A 28 -26.19 27.63 15.00
CA LYS A 28 -24.92 26.90 15.18
C LYS A 28 -23.78 27.89 15.34
N MET A 29 -23.04 27.79 16.44
CA MET A 29 -21.80 28.53 16.65
C MET A 29 -20.74 28.06 15.65
N GLN A 30 -20.09 29.01 14.99
CA GLN A 30 -18.98 28.77 14.05
C GLN A 30 -17.85 29.72 14.38
N LEU A 31 -16.61 29.27 14.19
CA LEU A 31 -15.43 30.12 14.34
C LEU A 31 -15.39 31.17 13.23
N THR A 32 -15.04 32.40 13.59
CA THR A 32 -14.67 33.43 12.62
C THR A 32 -13.23 33.19 12.12
N TRP A 33 -12.76 34.01 11.19
CA TRP A 33 -11.36 34.02 10.77
C TRP A 33 -10.41 34.30 11.94
N ALA A 34 -10.75 35.25 12.83
CA ALA A 34 -9.99 35.52 14.05
C ALA A 34 -9.97 34.29 14.98
N GLY A 35 -11.10 33.60 15.14
CA GLY A 35 -11.19 32.36 15.91
C GLY A 35 -10.35 31.21 15.35
N LEU A 36 -10.36 31.04 14.03
CA LEU A 36 -9.55 30.04 13.33
C LEU A 36 -8.05 30.32 13.46
N VAL A 37 -7.63 31.58 13.29
CA VAL A 37 -6.23 31.98 13.49
C VAL A 37 -5.79 31.69 14.91
N LYS A 38 -6.60 32.07 15.90
CA LYS A 38 -6.27 31.85 17.31
C LYS A 38 -6.17 30.37 17.67
N LYS A 39 -7.12 29.55 17.20
CA LYS A 39 -7.09 28.10 17.40
C LYS A 39 -5.85 27.47 16.75
N ASN A 40 -5.48 27.90 15.54
CA ASN A 40 -4.28 27.41 14.87
C ASN A 40 -3.01 27.82 15.63
N GLU A 41 -2.92 29.04 16.15
CA GLU A 41 -1.80 29.48 17.00
C GLU A 41 -1.67 28.60 18.24
N ASP A 42 -2.79 28.31 18.92
CA ASP A 42 -2.79 27.49 20.13
C ASP A 42 -2.40 26.02 19.83
N GLU A 43 -2.89 25.43 18.73
CA GLU A 43 -2.52 24.07 18.30
C GLU A 43 -1.05 23.97 17.84
N ILE A 44 -0.53 25.01 17.17
CA ILE A 44 0.89 25.09 16.78
C ILE A 44 1.76 25.19 18.03
N GLU A 45 1.36 25.99 19.01
CA GLU A 45 2.11 26.12 20.25
C GLU A 45 2.09 24.82 21.05
N ASP A 46 0.94 24.16 21.19
CA ASP A 46 0.86 22.83 21.83
C ASP A 46 1.73 21.79 21.10
N THR A 47 1.72 21.79 19.76
CA THR A 47 2.57 20.91 18.96
C THR A 47 4.07 21.23 19.16
N ARG A 48 4.42 22.52 19.24
CA ARG A 48 5.79 22.98 19.52
C ARG A 48 6.27 22.53 20.89
N GLN A 49 5.40 22.66 21.90
CA GLN A 49 5.63 22.23 23.27
C GLN A 49 5.86 20.72 23.37
N ASN A 50 5.11 19.93 22.60
CA ASN A 50 5.17 18.47 22.65
C ASN A 50 6.26 17.85 21.76
N LEU A 51 6.63 18.45 20.63
CA LEU A 51 7.58 17.84 19.67
C LEU A 51 9.03 18.33 19.78
N ILE A 52 9.29 19.58 20.19
CA ILE A 52 10.67 20.09 20.30
C ILE A 52 11.51 19.32 21.34
N PRO A 53 10.99 18.98 22.54
CA PRO A 53 11.75 18.23 23.55
C PRO A 53 12.18 16.83 23.07
N LEU A 54 11.42 16.20 22.16
CA LEU A 54 11.62 14.81 21.75
C LEU A 54 12.70 14.63 20.66
N SER A 55 13.10 15.68 19.95
CA SER A 55 14.00 15.56 18.77
C SER A 55 15.30 16.35 18.86
N ARG A 56 15.57 17.08 19.96
CA ARG A 56 16.82 17.84 20.11
C ARG A 56 17.68 17.26 21.23
N GLN A 57 18.75 16.60 20.81
CA GLN A 57 19.90 16.32 21.67
C GLN A 57 20.94 17.41 21.47
N TYR A 58 21.43 18.00 22.56
CA TYR A 58 22.49 19.01 22.52
C TYR A 58 23.85 18.39 22.81
N MET A 59 24.90 18.96 22.25
CA MET A 59 26.27 18.49 22.49
C MET A 59 26.82 18.95 23.85
N THR A 60 26.36 20.09 24.36
CA THR A 60 26.79 20.64 25.65
C THR A 60 25.61 21.26 26.41
N LEU A 61 25.71 21.33 27.74
CA LEU A 61 24.70 21.96 28.59
C LEU A 61 24.60 23.46 28.32
N ALA A 62 25.70 24.11 27.97
CA ALA A 62 25.73 25.53 27.63
C ALA A 62 24.91 25.82 26.37
N ASP A 63 25.00 24.97 25.34
CA ASP A 63 24.22 25.11 24.12
C ASP A 63 22.73 24.88 24.39
N ALA A 64 22.39 23.89 25.22
CA ALA A 64 21.02 23.65 25.65
C ALA A 64 20.46 24.84 26.45
N GLN A 65 21.25 25.41 27.36
CA GLN A 65 20.85 26.56 28.17
C GLN A 65 20.74 27.85 27.34
N ALA A 66 21.52 27.99 26.27
CA ALA A 66 21.40 29.10 25.31
C ALA A 66 20.12 28.97 24.46
N ASP A 67 19.65 27.75 24.21
CA ASP A 67 18.43 27.45 23.45
C ASP A 67 17.17 27.34 24.35
N ILE A 68 17.22 27.87 25.57
CA ILE A 68 16.16 27.72 26.57
C ILE A 68 14.78 28.21 26.10
N ALA A 69 14.74 29.19 25.20
CA ALA A 69 13.48 29.66 24.60
C ALA A 69 12.74 28.56 23.81
N ASN A 70 13.47 27.57 23.30
CA ASN A 70 12.94 26.43 22.57
C ASN A 70 12.71 25.19 23.45
N ILE A 71 13.10 25.22 24.73
CA ILE A 71 12.85 24.14 25.70
C ILE A 71 11.80 24.66 26.67
N PRO A 72 10.53 24.24 26.60
CA PRO A 72 9.51 24.82 27.45
C PRO A 72 9.70 24.53 28.94
N ASP A 73 9.10 25.37 29.77
CA ASP A 73 9.11 25.18 31.23
C ASP A 73 8.46 23.84 31.63
N GLY A 74 9.07 23.13 32.56
CA GLY A 74 8.70 21.77 32.96
C GLY A 74 9.04 20.66 31.96
N SER A 75 9.59 20.98 30.79
CA SER A 75 9.99 19.99 29.78
C SER A 75 11.43 19.53 29.95
N THR A 76 11.71 18.30 29.53
CA THR A 76 13.04 17.69 29.59
C THR A 76 13.77 17.74 28.24
N THR A 77 15.09 17.89 28.26
CA THR A 77 15.97 17.72 27.09
C THR A 77 17.12 16.78 27.43
N TYR A 78 17.84 16.28 26.41
CA TYR A 78 19.00 15.42 26.57
C TYR A 78 20.26 16.14 26.09
N VAL A 79 21.30 16.09 26.91
CA VAL A 79 22.63 16.63 26.61
C VAL A 79 23.62 15.48 26.55
N ARG A 80 24.47 15.45 25.52
CA ARG A 80 25.47 14.39 25.38
C ARG A 80 26.43 14.37 26.58
N SER A 81 26.64 13.18 27.15
CA SER A 81 27.52 13.00 28.30
C SER A 81 28.97 13.35 27.94
N ALA A 82 29.61 14.14 28.79
CA ALA A 82 30.98 14.63 28.56
C ALA A 82 32.06 13.60 28.95
N ASP A 83 31.79 12.75 29.94
CA ASP A 83 32.70 11.71 30.41
C ASP A 83 32.47 10.36 29.71
N GLY A 84 31.40 10.25 28.91
CA GLY A 84 31.05 9.05 28.16
C GLY A 84 30.47 7.91 29.01
N SER A 85 30.12 8.19 30.27
CA SER A 85 29.48 7.22 31.17
C SER A 85 28.07 6.84 30.72
N SER A 86 27.40 7.73 29.98
CA SER A 86 26.10 7.53 29.35
C SER A 86 26.13 8.01 27.89
N LEU A 87 25.10 7.71 27.09
CA LEU A 87 24.94 8.31 25.76
C LEU A 87 24.52 9.78 25.86
N ALA A 88 23.66 10.11 26.83
CA ALA A 88 23.18 11.45 27.13
C ALA A 88 22.57 11.53 28.54
N ASP A 89 22.67 12.69 29.17
CA ASP A 89 22.10 13.00 30.47
C ASP A 89 20.86 13.88 30.30
N GLU A 90 19.82 13.63 31.11
CA GLU A 90 18.55 14.34 31.03
C GLU A 90 18.52 15.58 31.95
N TYR A 91 18.04 16.68 31.41
CA TYR A 91 17.86 17.95 32.13
C TYR A 91 16.42 18.43 31.99
N ILE A 92 15.84 19.01 33.04
CA ILE A 92 14.52 19.66 33.03
C ILE A 92 14.68 21.17 33.05
N ASN A 93 13.89 21.88 32.25
CA ASN A 93 13.78 23.33 32.37
C ASN A 93 12.85 23.68 33.55
N ASN A 94 13.37 24.39 34.55
CA ASN A 94 12.63 24.86 35.71
C ASN A 94 12.75 26.39 35.79
N GLY A 95 11.75 27.10 35.25
CA GLY A 95 11.69 28.55 35.25
C GLY A 95 12.77 29.25 34.40
N GLY A 96 13.28 28.59 33.36
CA GLY A 96 14.34 29.12 32.48
C GLY A 96 15.76 28.64 32.81
N SER A 97 15.92 27.72 33.76
CA SER A 97 17.20 27.11 34.11
C SER A 97 17.15 25.59 33.96
N LEU A 98 18.15 25.01 33.32
CA LEU A 98 18.27 23.56 33.17
C LEU A 98 18.87 22.91 34.41
N GLU A 99 18.10 22.01 35.03
CA GLU A 99 18.50 21.24 36.21
C GLU A 99 18.60 19.75 35.85
N ALA A 100 19.64 19.06 36.32
CA ALA A 100 19.82 17.63 36.03
C ALA A 100 18.77 16.80 36.78
N THR A 101 18.11 15.87 36.08
CA THR A 101 17.07 15.02 36.71
C THR A 101 17.65 13.77 37.37
N GLY A 102 18.89 13.41 37.03
CA GLY A 102 19.54 12.16 37.43
C GLY A 102 19.20 10.96 36.54
N ARG A 103 18.34 11.12 35.53
CA ARG A 103 18.08 10.09 34.50
C ARG A 103 19.09 10.22 33.37
N VAL A 104 19.52 9.08 32.83
CA VAL A 104 20.50 9.01 31.74
C VAL A 104 20.06 8.03 30.66
N MET A 105 20.50 8.23 29.43
CA MET A 105 20.37 7.27 28.34
C MET A 105 21.56 6.29 28.39
N PRO A 106 21.37 5.01 28.75
CA PRO A 106 22.47 4.09 28.98
C PRO A 106 23.18 3.72 27.66
N SER A 107 24.49 3.50 27.73
CA SER A 107 25.28 2.94 26.63
C SER A 107 25.26 1.40 26.68
N GLN A 108 25.52 0.72 25.55
CA GLN A 108 25.64 -0.75 25.52
C GLN A 108 26.67 -1.25 26.53
N GLY A 109 27.81 -0.54 26.67
CA GLY A 109 28.85 -0.90 27.65
C GLY A 109 28.39 -0.77 29.10
N TYR A 110 27.55 0.22 29.43
CA TYR A 110 26.96 0.35 30.77
C TYR A 110 26.00 -0.82 31.09
N VAL A 111 25.21 -1.23 30.10
CA VAL A 111 24.30 -2.40 30.22
C VAL A 111 25.10 -3.69 30.40
N ASP A 112 26.16 -3.88 29.62
CA ASP A 112 27.00 -5.09 29.71
C ASP A 112 27.73 -5.19 31.06
N VAL A 113 28.25 -4.08 31.59
CA VAL A 113 28.87 -4.04 32.93
C VAL A 113 27.86 -4.34 34.03
N THR A 114 26.66 -3.75 33.98
CA THR A 114 25.61 -4.01 34.98
C THR A 114 25.13 -5.46 34.96
N ILE A 115 25.02 -6.07 33.77
CA ILE A 115 24.70 -7.50 33.62
C ILE A 115 25.84 -8.35 34.20
N SER A 116 27.10 -8.00 33.93
CA SER A 116 28.28 -8.69 34.45
C SER A 116 28.35 -8.65 35.98
N GLU A 117 28.14 -7.48 36.59
CA GLU A 117 28.14 -7.30 38.04
C GLU A 117 26.93 -7.99 38.72
N SER A 118 25.81 -8.12 38.02
CA SER A 118 24.63 -8.84 38.52
C SER A 118 24.78 -10.36 38.49
N ILE A 119 25.73 -10.91 37.72
CA ILE A 119 26.04 -12.34 37.68
C ILE A 119 27.03 -12.75 38.80
N ASP A 120 27.86 -11.81 39.28
CA ASP A 120 28.85 -12.07 40.35
C ASP A 120 28.31 -11.86 41.78
N LYS A 121 27.07 -11.39 41.95
CA LYS A 121 26.41 -11.29 43.27
C LYS A 121 25.45 -12.45 43.52
N ASN A 122 25.98 -13.66 43.63
CA ASN A 122 25.39 -14.66 44.51
C ASN A 122 25.86 -14.36 45.94
N ASP A 123 25.21 -13.40 46.59
CA ASP A 123 25.44 -13.01 48.00
C ASP A 123 24.99 -14.10 49.01
N ASP A 124 24.95 -15.39 48.64
CA ASP A 124 24.55 -16.51 49.50
C ASP A 124 25.33 -17.82 49.22
N SER A 125 26.64 -17.91 49.50
CA SER A 125 27.27 -19.25 49.64
C SER A 125 28.44 -19.31 50.63
N ASN A 126 28.24 -20.07 51.71
CA ASN A 126 29.21 -20.46 52.75
C ASN A 126 30.33 -21.39 52.23
N LEU A 127 31.05 -21.00 51.17
CA LEU A 127 32.07 -21.82 50.52
C LEU A 127 33.32 -20.98 50.24
N SER A 128 34.49 -21.40 50.73
CA SER A 128 35.77 -20.79 50.37
C SER A 128 36.33 -21.48 49.13
N LYS A 129 36.65 -20.69 48.09
CA LYS A 129 37.20 -21.18 46.82
C LYS A 129 38.63 -20.67 46.63
N SER A 130 39.54 -21.57 46.28
CA SER A 130 40.87 -21.18 45.77
C SER A 130 40.88 -21.22 44.25
N ILE A 131 41.16 -20.07 43.63
CA ILE A 131 41.10 -19.85 42.17
C ILE A 131 42.49 -19.41 41.70
N THR A 132 42.96 -19.96 40.58
CA THR A 132 44.23 -19.54 39.94
C THR A 132 44.06 -18.20 39.19
N SER A 133 45.18 -17.57 38.80
CA SER A 133 45.20 -16.30 38.06
C SER A 133 44.39 -16.30 36.76
N ASP A 134 44.08 -17.48 36.25
CA ASP A 134 43.42 -17.70 34.96
C ASP A 134 41.92 -18.05 35.16
N GLY A 135 41.40 -17.91 36.39
CA GLY A 135 39.98 -18.06 36.71
C GLY A 135 39.50 -19.49 36.98
N ILE A 136 40.41 -20.47 37.08
CA ILE A 136 40.04 -21.88 37.32
C ILE A 136 40.01 -22.16 38.82
N THR A 137 38.89 -22.67 39.33
CA THR A 137 38.79 -23.13 40.73
C THR A 137 39.50 -24.47 40.88
N THR A 138 40.47 -24.54 41.80
CA THR A 138 41.28 -25.75 42.02
C THR A 138 40.86 -26.53 43.26
N GLU A 139 40.38 -25.85 44.30
CA GLU A 139 39.97 -26.44 45.57
C GLU A 139 38.74 -25.73 46.13
N LEU A 140 37.83 -26.52 46.69
CA LEU A 140 36.64 -26.07 47.41
C LEU A 140 36.70 -26.65 48.83
N GLU A 141 36.58 -25.80 49.84
CA GLU A 141 36.46 -26.21 51.24
C GLU A 141 35.08 -25.82 51.79
N THR A 142 34.39 -26.81 52.36
CA THR A 142 33.06 -26.61 52.99
C THR A 142 33.22 -26.06 54.41
N GLU A 143 32.16 -25.50 55.01
CA GLU A 143 32.23 -24.97 56.40
C GLU A 143 32.62 -26.04 57.44
N SER A 144 32.41 -27.32 57.10
CA SER A 144 32.74 -28.47 57.95
C SER A 144 34.21 -28.93 57.83
N GLY A 145 35.00 -28.31 56.94
CA GLY A 145 36.41 -28.62 56.70
C GLY A 145 36.67 -29.75 55.70
N GLU A 146 35.65 -30.21 54.96
CA GLU A 146 35.82 -31.18 53.88
C GLU A 146 36.40 -30.53 52.62
N LYS A 147 37.35 -31.23 51.97
CA LYS A 147 38.11 -30.71 50.84
C LYS A 147 37.77 -31.46 49.57
N PHE A 148 37.40 -30.69 48.54
CA PHE A 148 37.11 -31.17 47.20
C PHE A 148 38.10 -30.56 46.22
N PHE A 149 38.74 -31.41 45.42
CA PHE A 149 39.51 -30.95 44.27
C PHE A 149 38.61 -30.84 43.03
N SER A 150 38.98 -29.90 42.15
CA SER A 150 38.27 -29.66 40.90
C SER A 150 38.15 -30.94 40.06
N GLY A 151 36.92 -31.31 39.70
CA GLY A 151 36.61 -32.51 38.92
C GLY A 151 36.42 -33.80 39.72
N MET A 152 36.36 -33.74 41.06
CA MET A 152 36.04 -34.88 41.92
C MET A 152 34.63 -34.76 42.50
N ASN A 153 33.93 -35.89 42.61
CA ASN A 153 32.53 -35.96 43.04
C ASN A 153 32.37 -36.41 44.51
N GLU A 154 33.47 -36.79 45.15
CA GLU A 154 33.54 -37.25 46.54
C GLU A 154 34.72 -36.56 47.23
N SER A 155 34.64 -36.40 48.56
CA SER A 155 35.73 -35.78 49.33
C SER A 155 36.94 -36.72 49.40
N LEU A 156 38.14 -36.15 49.53
CA LEU A 156 39.36 -36.94 49.74
C LEU A 156 39.25 -37.87 50.96
N GLN A 157 38.50 -37.43 51.97
CA GLN A 157 38.23 -38.14 53.20
C GLN A 157 37.34 -39.38 52.95
N GLU A 158 36.29 -39.28 52.13
CA GLU A 158 35.46 -40.44 51.75
C GLU A 158 36.21 -41.42 50.87
N MET A 159 37.01 -40.94 49.91
CA MET A 159 37.78 -41.80 49.02
C MET A 159 38.82 -42.65 49.79
N ALA A 160 39.45 -42.09 50.83
CA ALA A 160 40.41 -42.81 51.66
C ALA A 160 39.77 -43.93 52.51
N SER A 161 38.46 -43.87 52.74
CA SER A 161 37.74 -44.82 53.60
C SER A 161 37.31 -46.13 52.90
N ARG A 162 37.26 -46.15 51.57
CA ARG A 162 36.72 -47.28 50.77
C ARG A 162 37.79 -48.25 50.25
N SER A 163 39.07 -48.02 50.56
CA SER A 163 40.14 -48.93 50.15
C SER A 163 40.23 -50.14 51.08
N TRP A 164 39.38 -51.14 50.86
CA TRP A 164 39.60 -52.50 51.37
C TRP A 164 39.82 -53.46 50.21
N LYS A 165 41.09 -53.87 50.04
CA LYS A 165 41.48 -55.00 49.20
C LYS A 165 41.17 -56.29 49.97
N ASP A 166 40.34 -57.16 49.42
CA ASP A 166 40.45 -58.59 49.73
C ASP A 166 40.44 -59.42 48.45
N ASN A 167 41.45 -60.28 48.36
CA ASN A 167 41.83 -61.12 47.25
C ASN A 167 41.30 -62.53 47.54
N THR A 168 40.29 -63.02 46.82
CA THR A 168 40.22 -64.41 46.33
C THR A 168 38.91 -64.73 45.57
N SER A 169 39.09 -65.31 44.37
CA SER A 169 38.13 -65.98 43.47
C SER A 169 37.12 -65.14 42.66
N ASN A 170 37.53 -64.79 41.43
CA ASN A 170 36.86 -64.61 40.11
C ASN A 170 35.33 -64.39 39.95
N LEU A 171 34.57 -64.05 40.98
CA LEU A 171 33.15 -63.70 40.93
C LEU A 171 32.91 -62.60 41.96
N HIS A 172 32.48 -61.41 41.50
CA HIS A 172 32.15 -60.30 42.40
C HIS A 172 30.64 -60.33 42.65
N SER A 173 30.21 -60.65 43.87
CA SER A 173 28.80 -60.67 44.26
C SER A 173 28.49 -59.57 45.28
N ALA A 174 27.66 -58.61 44.91
CA ALA A 174 27.04 -57.70 45.87
C ALA A 174 25.83 -58.42 46.48
N THR A 175 25.78 -58.48 47.81
CA THR A 175 24.76 -59.23 48.55
C THR A 175 24.01 -58.27 49.46
N ASP A 176 22.70 -58.43 49.61
CA ASP A 176 21.93 -57.64 50.58
C ASP A 176 22.18 -58.09 52.03
N LYS A 177 21.61 -57.37 53.01
CA LYS A 177 21.78 -57.68 54.44
C LYS A 177 21.20 -59.05 54.86
N TYR A 178 20.46 -59.73 53.99
CA TYR A 178 19.85 -61.04 54.22
C TYR A 178 20.55 -62.18 53.46
N GLY A 179 21.66 -61.88 52.76
CA GLY A 179 22.44 -62.88 52.04
C GLY A 179 21.91 -63.19 50.62
N VAL A 180 21.00 -62.38 50.09
CA VAL A 180 20.50 -62.53 48.71
C VAL A 180 21.46 -61.85 47.74
N GLN A 181 21.98 -62.60 46.77
CA GLN A 181 22.83 -62.06 45.70
C GLN A 181 22.01 -61.09 44.84
N LEU A 182 22.47 -59.86 44.68
CA LEU A 182 21.80 -58.80 43.90
C LEU A 182 22.39 -58.65 42.50
N VAL A 183 23.70 -58.80 42.36
CA VAL A 183 24.44 -58.64 41.10
C VAL A 183 25.63 -59.59 41.09
N ILE A 184 25.80 -60.33 40.00
CA ILE A 184 26.92 -61.25 39.79
C ILE A 184 27.73 -60.75 38.59
N THR A 185 29.01 -60.44 38.79
CA THR A 185 29.92 -60.13 37.69
C THR A 185 30.82 -61.33 37.39
N ASP A 186 30.83 -61.80 36.14
CA ASP A 186 31.64 -62.94 35.70
C ASP A 186 33.11 -62.55 35.42
N ALA A 187 33.93 -63.54 35.06
CA ALA A 187 35.37 -63.39 34.85
C ALA A 187 35.73 -62.52 33.64
N GLU A 188 34.81 -62.37 32.69
CA GLU A 188 34.92 -61.47 31.53
C GLU A 188 34.37 -60.07 31.80
N GLY A 189 33.82 -59.82 33.00
CA GLY A 189 33.28 -58.53 33.43
C GLY A 189 31.82 -58.28 33.02
N LYS A 190 31.10 -59.29 32.51
CA LYS A 190 29.66 -59.17 32.24
C LYS A 190 28.86 -59.29 33.53
N ILE A 191 27.70 -58.62 33.54
CA ILE A 191 26.87 -58.45 34.72
C ILE A 191 25.61 -59.27 34.55
N SER A 192 25.36 -60.20 35.48
CA SER A 192 24.15 -61.02 35.55
C SER A 192 23.30 -60.61 36.74
N ILE A 193 21.99 -60.45 36.52
CA ILE A 193 21.00 -60.21 37.57
C ILE A 193 20.33 -61.56 37.87
N PRO A 194 20.21 -61.98 39.14
CA PRO A 194 19.51 -63.22 39.45
C PRO A 194 18.07 -63.11 38.93
N LEU A 195 17.64 -64.11 38.14
CA LEU A 195 16.37 -64.22 37.39
C LEU A 195 16.42 -63.89 35.88
N SER A 196 17.58 -63.54 35.30
CA SER A 196 17.75 -63.53 33.84
C SER A 196 18.63 -64.69 33.37
N ASP A 197 18.20 -65.38 32.31
CA ASP A 197 18.97 -66.47 31.68
C ASP A 197 20.18 -65.96 30.86
N PHE A 198 20.31 -64.64 30.71
CA PHE A 198 21.37 -63.98 29.92
C PHE A 198 21.98 -62.79 30.69
N PRO A 199 23.26 -62.44 30.44
CA PRO A 199 23.87 -61.24 31.00
C PRO A 199 23.18 -59.95 30.53
N LEU A 200 23.17 -58.92 31.38
CA LEU A 200 22.55 -57.62 31.13
C LEU A 200 23.03 -56.98 29.81
N GLN A 201 24.30 -57.17 29.45
CA GLN A 201 24.88 -56.64 28.22
C GLN A 201 24.27 -57.27 26.96
N ASP A 202 23.93 -58.57 27.01
CA ASP A 202 23.32 -59.28 25.89
C ASP A 202 21.82 -58.96 25.77
N LEU A 203 21.18 -58.59 26.89
CA LEU A 203 19.83 -58.01 26.91
C LEU A 203 19.81 -56.58 26.35
N LEU A 204 20.77 -55.73 26.74
CA LEU A 204 20.90 -54.36 26.21
C LEU A 204 21.19 -54.35 24.70
N ALA A 205 21.94 -55.32 24.20
CA ALA A 205 22.20 -55.47 22.77
C ALA A 205 20.93 -55.79 21.94
N GLN A 206 19.88 -56.31 22.58
CA GLN A 206 18.57 -56.56 21.95
C GLN A 206 17.65 -55.33 21.95
N VAL A 207 17.97 -54.30 22.74
CA VAL A 207 17.23 -53.04 22.76
C VAL A 207 17.70 -52.16 21.60
N GLN A 208 16.93 -52.16 20.51
CA GLN A 208 17.16 -51.22 19.41
C GLN A 208 16.75 -49.80 19.84
N PRO A 209 17.54 -48.76 19.54
CA PRO A 209 17.11 -47.38 19.78
C PRO A 209 15.84 -47.09 18.97
N VAL A 210 14.73 -46.87 19.67
CA VAL A 210 13.51 -46.38 19.03
C VAL A 210 13.74 -44.90 18.75
N SER A 211 13.82 -44.52 17.48
CA SER A 211 13.73 -43.11 17.11
C SER A 211 12.44 -42.57 17.72
N GLY A 212 12.56 -41.54 18.58
CA GLY A 212 11.46 -41.03 19.41
C GLY A 212 10.19 -40.68 18.63
N PRO A 213 9.06 -40.42 19.33
CA PRO A 213 7.77 -40.20 18.70
C PRO A 213 7.93 -39.11 17.63
N PHE A 214 7.47 -39.42 16.41
CA PHE A 214 7.46 -38.50 15.28
C PHE A 214 7.15 -37.07 15.75
N LEU A 215 8.19 -36.23 15.83
CA LEU A 215 7.98 -34.79 15.74
C LEU A 215 7.27 -34.63 14.40
N ASN A 216 6.01 -34.19 14.41
CA ASN A 216 5.30 -33.77 13.20
C ASN A 216 6.05 -32.56 12.61
N THR A 217 7.22 -32.81 12.03
CA THR A 217 7.95 -31.82 11.27
C THR A 217 7.16 -31.62 10.00
N LEU A 218 6.63 -30.41 9.82
CA LEU A 218 6.06 -29.92 8.59
C LEU A 218 6.81 -30.49 7.38
N SER A 219 6.05 -31.00 6.40
CA SER A 219 6.64 -31.57 5.19
C SER A 219 7.52 -30.52 4.48
N SER A 220 8.39 -30.93 3.57
CA SER A 220 9.18 -29.99 2.77
C SER A 220 8.28 -28.98 2.02
N ALA A 221 7.08 -29.41 1.63
CA ALA A 221 6.07 -28.54 1.01
C ALA A 221 5.47 -27.55 2.01
N ASP A 222 5.17 -27.98 3.23
CA ASP A 222 4.65 -27.10 4.27
C ASP A 222 5.71 -26.08 4.72
N LYS A 223 6.96 -26.50 4.90
CA LYS A 223 8.09 -25.58 5.20
C LYS A 223 8.31 -24.56 4.09
N ALA A 224 8.15 -24.96 2.83
CA ALA A 224 8.22 -24.04 1.69
C ALA A 224 7.03 -23.06 1.69
N ALA A 225 5.83 -23.50 2.07
CA ALA A 225 4.66 -22.64 2.20
C ALA A 225 4.81 -21.61 3.34
N TYR A 226 5.39 -22.01 4.48
CA TYR A 226 5.73 -21.10 5.58
C TYR A 226 6.83 -20.09 5.20
N GLY A 227 7.74 -20.45 4.29
CA GLY A 227 8.76 -19.51 3.78
C GLY A 227 8.19 -18.31 3.02
N TYR A 228 6.92 -18.38 2.60
CA TYR A 228 6.20 -17.27 2.00
C TYR A 228 5.40 -16.46 3.01
N ILE A 229 5.40 -16.77 4.30
CA ILE A 229 4.68 -16.00 5.32
C ILE A 229 5.72 -15.38 6.25
N ASP A 230 5.72 -14.05 6.40
CA ASP A 230 6.60 -13.38 7.37
C ASP A 230 6.13 -13.61 8.81
N GLU A 231 6.96 -13.18 9.76
CA GLU A 231 6.70 -13.26 11.21
C GLU A 231 5.41 -12.53 11.65
N LEU A 232 4.87 -11.65 10.80
CA LEU A 232 3.63 -10.90 11.02
C LEU A 232 2.44 -11.52 10.28
N GLY A 233 2.59 -12.69 9.65
CA GLY A 233 1.53 -13.39 8.93
C GLY A 233 1.27 -12.87 7.51
N GLY A 234 2.12 -12.00 6.98
CA GLY A 234 2.02 -11.43 5.63
C GLY A 234 2.57 -12.37 4.56
N LEU A 235 1.85 -12.50 3.44
CA LEU A 235 2.28 -13.32 2.30
C LEU A 235 3.37 -12.60 1.48
N ASN A 236 4.60 -13.10 1.49
CA ASN A 236 5.74 -12.67 0.70
C ASN A 236 5.92 -13.58 -0.51
N LEU A 237 5.84 -13.01 -1.71
CA LEU A 237 6.08 -13.74 -2.96
C LEU A 237 7.46 -13.37 -3.53
N PRO A 238 8.17 -14.31 -4.20
CA PRO A 238 9.47 -14.02 -4.79
C PRO A 238 9.43 -12.86 -5.77
N GLY A 239 10.40 -11.94 -5.68
CA GLY A 239 10.49 -10.76 -6.53
C GLY A 239 9.58 -9.60 -6.13
N ILE A 240 8.77 -9.74 -5.07
CA ILE A 240 7.99 -8.65 -4.49
C ILE A 240 8.75 -8.08 -3.29
N PRO A 241 8.94 -6.74 -3.22
CA PRO A 241 9.79 -6.11 -2.20
C PRO A 241 9.22 -6.12 -0.77
N THR A 242 7.94 -6.44 -0.58
CA THR A 242 7.28 -6.55 0.73
C THR A 242 6.10 -7.53 0.63
N SER A 243 5.45 -7.83 1.75
CA SER A 243 4.28 -8.71 1.76
C SER A 243 3.14 -8.12 0.93
N VAL A 244 2.33 -8.98 0.32
CA VAL A 244 1.15 -8.62 -0.45
C VAL A 244 0.21 -7.75 0.40
N ASN A 245 0.07 -8.07 1.68
CA ASN A 245 -0.69 -7.27 2.65
C ASN A 245 -0.16 -5.83 2.76
N ASN A 246 1.15 -5.66 2.92
CA ASN A 246 1.77 -4.33 3.01
C ASN A 246 1.66 -3.55 1.69
N MET A 247 1.77 -4.23 0.55
CA MET A 247 1.53 -3.62 -0.75
C MET A 247 0.08 -3.13 -0.89
N LEU A 248 -0.90 -3.96 -0.53
CA LEU A 248 -2.32 -3.60 -0.58
C LEU A 248 -2.62 -2.42 0.35
N ASN A 249 -2.12 -2.45 1.58
CA ASN A 249 -2.29 -1.34 2.54
C ASN A 249 -1.66 -0.03 2.02
N SER A 250 -0.48 -0.12 1.41
CA SER A 250 0.20 1.05 0.84
C SER A 250 -0.48 1.55 -0.44
N LEU A 251 -1.08 0.67 -1.24
CA LEU A 251 -1.93 1.05 -2.36
C LEU A 251 -3.20 1.74 -1.87
N SER A 252 -3.91 1.17 -0.89
CA SER A 252 -5.11 1.77 -0.30
C SER A 252 -4.83 3.16 0.25
N ARG A 253 -3.71 3.37 0.95
CA ARG A 253 -3.30 4.70 1.44
C ARG A 253 -3.06 5.69 0.29
N ARG A 254 -2.39 5.28 -0.78
CA ARG A 254 -2.16 6.15 -1.96
C ARG A 254 -3.47 6.50 -2.67
N VAL A 255 -4.37 5.53 -2.83
CA VAL A 255 -5.71 5.76 -3.40
C VAL A 255 -6.51 6.74 -2.54
N GLN A 256 -6.47 6.57 -1.22
CA GLN A 256 -7.13 7.49 -0.29
C GLN A 256 -6.56 8.90 -0.40
N GLN A 257 -5.22 9.06 -0.40
CA GLN A 257 -4.58 10.36 -0.58
C GLN A 257 -4.98 11.04 -1.90
N GLN A 258 -5.10 10.28 -2.99
CA GLN A 258 -5.56 10.80 -4.26
C GLN A 258 -7.04 11.22 -4.22
N ALA A 259 -7.89 10.46 -3.54
CA ALA A 259 -9.30 10.80 -3.33
C ALA A 259 -9.45 12.07 -2.47
N ASP A 260 -8.72 12.16 -1.35
CA ASP A 260 -8.70 13.31 -0.45
C ASP A 260 -8.21 14.57 -1.18
N SER A 261 -7.23 14.40 -2.08
CA SER A 261 -6.70 15.45 -2.96
C SER A 261 -7.60 15.74 -4.18
N ARG A 262 -8.75 15.08 -4.30
CA ARG A 262 -9.72 15.20 -5.40
C ARG A 262 -9.14 14.90 -6.80
N PHE A 263 -8.15 14.03 -6.89
CA PHE A 263 -7.61 13.52 -8.16
C PHE A 263 -8.33 12.25 -8.65
N LEU A 264 -9.06 11.57 -7.77
CA LEU A 264 -9.85 10.39 -8.09
C LEU A 264 -11.22 10.55 -7.45
N THR A 265 -12.27 10.33 -8.22
CA THR A 265 -13.65 10.30 -7.71
C THR A 265 -14.42 9.16 -8.34
N SER A 266 -15.36 8.58 -7.60
CA SER A 266 -16.42 7.76 -8.19
C SER A 266 -17.65 8.62 -8.45
N ILE A 267 -18.42 8.29 -9.50
CA ILE A 267 -19.71 8.94 -9.72
C ILE A 267 -20.68 8.77 -8.53
N LYS A 268 -20.46 7.76 -7.67
CA LYS A 268 -21.19 7.57 -6.42
C LYS A 268 -21.00 8.73 -5.44
N ASP A 269 -19.83 9.37 -5.44
CA ASP A 269 -19.52 10.53 -4.59
C ASP A 269 -20.37 11.75 -4.97
N TYR A 270 -20.93 11.74 -6.19
CA TYR A 270 -21.87 12.73 -6.68
C TYR A 270 -23.34 12.38 -6.40
N GLY A 271 -23.59 11.35 -5.58
CA GLY A 271 -24.93 10.88 -5.23
C GLY A 271 -25.62 10.08 -6.34
N TRP A 272 -24.86 9.59 -7.34
CA TRP A 272 -25.42 8.74 -8.38
C TRP A 272 -25.54 7.30 -7.93
N ASP A 273 -26.73 6.73 -8.07
CA ASP A 273 -26.97 5.30 -7.93
C ASP A 273 -26.74 4.60 -9.28
N PRO A 274 -25.73 3.71 -9.41
CA PRO A 274 -25.47 2.99 -10.67
C PRO A 274 -26.57 2.01 -11.09
N SER A 275 -27.49 1.67 -10.17
CA SER A 275 -28.68 0.87 -10.47
C SER A 275 -29.86 1.70 -10.99
N SER A 276 -29.74 3.02 -10.89
CA SER A 276 -30.73 3.98 -11.38
C SER A 276 -30.96 3.83 -12.88
N GLN A 277 -32.21 3.97 -13.30
CA GLN A 277 -32.58 4.05 -14.71
C GLN A 277 -32.67 5.51 -15.20
N GLU A 278 -32.41 6.48 -14.33
CA GLU A 278 -32.48 7.91 -14.59
C GLU A 278 -31.41 8.37 -15.60
N ASP A 279 -31.54 9.61 -16.06
CA ASP A 279 -30.52 10.27 -16.88
C ASP A 279 -29.25 10.60 -16.07
N ALA A 280 -28.14 9.94 -16.40
CA ALA A 280 -26.86 10.12 -15.73
C ALA A 280 -26.10 11.36 -16.22
N ARG A 281 -26.55 11.98 -17.33
CA ARG A 281 -25.80 13.03 -18.02
C ARG A 281 -25.42 14.18 -17.09
N GLN A 282 -26.37 14.76 -16.36
CA GLN A 282 -26.07 15.94 -15.54
C GLN A 282 -25.03 15.65 -14.45
N VAL A 283 -25.10 14.47 -13.84
CA VAL A 283 -24.23 14.08 -12.74
C VAL A 283 -22.81 13.82 -13.24
N ILE A 284 -22.65 13.07 -14.34
CA ILE A 284 -21.33 12.82 -14.93
C ILE A 284 -20.72 14.12 -15.46
N GLN A 285 -21.52 15.00 -16.09
CA GLN A 285 -20.99 16.29 -16.56
C GLN A 285 -20.56 17.20 -15.41
N ARG A 286 -21.24 17.14 -14.26
CA ARG A 286 -20.80 17.84 -13.04
C ARG A 286 -19.45 17.30 -12.58
N ALA A 287 -19.27 15.99 -12.52
CA ALA A 287 -17.98 15.38 -12.17
C ALA A 287 -16.86 15.82 -13.12
N ILE A 288 -17.11 15.84 -14.44
CA ILE A 288 -16.13 16.33 -15.43
C ILE A 288 -15.76 17.79 -15.16
N ARG A 289 -16.75 18.67 -14.91
CA ARG A 289 -16.48 20.09 -14.62
C ARG A 289 -15.70 20.30 -13.34
N ASP A 290 -15.98 19.52 -12.30
CA ASP A 290 -15.29 19.64 -11.02
C ASP A 290 -13.85 19.13 -11.11
N MET A 291 -13.62 17.99 -11.79
CA MET A 291 -12.26 17.50 -12.06
C MET A 291 -11.47 18.46 -12.94
N ALA A 292 -12.11 19.08 -13.94
CA ALA A 292 -11.47 20.06 -14.82
C ALA A 292 -11.06 21.37 -14.12
N ARG A 293 -11.61 21.66 -12.92
CA ARG A 293 -11.18 22.80 -12.09
C ARG A 293 -9.89 22.52 -11.33
N ASN A 294 -9.48 21.25 -11.22
CA ASN A 294 -8.22 20.89 -10.62
C ASN A 294 -7.07 21.17 -11.62
N THR A 295 -6.02 21.86 -11.18
CA THR A 295 -4.86 22.22 -12.01
C THR A 295 -4.20 21.01 -12.67
N TYR A 296 -4.26 19.84 -12.02
CA TYR A 296 -3.71 18.59 -12.57
C TYR A 296 -4.78 17.64 -13.13
N GLY A 297 -6.03 18.09 -13.17
CA GLY A 297 -7.17 17.28 -13.59
C GLY A 297 -7.51 16.14 -12.63
N GLY A 298 -7.95 15.00 -13.16
CA GLY A 298 -8.32 13.86 -12.34
C GLY A 298 -8.97 12.71 -13.11
N VAL A 299 -9.32 11.67 -12.36
CA VAL A 299 -9.90 10.43 -12.87
C VAL A 299 -11.32 10.27 -12.31
N ILE A 300 -12.27 10.07 -13.21
CA ILE A 300 -13.66 9.76 -12.87
C ILE A 300 -13.87 8.27 -13.08
N TYR A 301 -14.15 7.56 -11.98
CA TYR A 301 -14.49 6.15 -12.00
C TYR A 301 -16.01 5.96 -12.13
N LEU A 302 -16.42 5.27 -13.19
CA LEU A 302 -17.79 4.84 -13.42
C LEU A 302 -17.91 3.36 -13.00
N PRO A 303 -18.58 3.06 -11.88
CA PRO A 303 -18.83 1.67 -11.46
C PRO A 303 -19.70 0.90 -12.48
N PRO A 304 -19.94 -0.41 -12.26
CA PRO A 304 -20.88 -1.16 -13.08
C PRO A 304 -22.27 -0.52 -13.04
N GLY A 305 -22.89 -0.33 -14.20
CA GLY A 305 -24.17 0.36 -14.33
C GLY A 305 -24.50 0.75 -15.77
N ILE A 306 -25.77 1.05 -16.00
CA ILE A 306 -26.27 1.61 -17.26
C ILE A 306 -26.49 3.11 -17.06
N TYR A 307 -25.79 3.90 -17.85
CA TYR A 307 -25.77 5.36 -17.76
C TYR A 307 -26.46 5.94 -18.98
N ARG A 308 -27.77 6.23 -18.87
CA ARG A 308 -28.49 6.93 -19.94
C ARG A 308 -28.01 8.36 -20.05
N LEU A 309 -27.87 8.81 -21.29
CA LEU A 309 -27.40 10.15 -21.61
C LEU A 309 -28.44 10.83 -22.50
N SER A 310 -29.21 11.75 -21.90
CA SER A 310 -30.17 12.59 -22.64
C SER A 310 -29.50 13.52 -23.65
N SER A 311 -28.19 13.77 -23.47
CA SER A 311 -27.31 14.51 -24.38
C SER A 311 -25.86 14.07 -24.18
N PHE A 312 -24.94 14.55 -25.03
CA PHE A 312 -23.52 14.18 -24.98
C PHE A 312 -22.80 14.73 -23.74
N LEU A 313 -21.87 13.95 -23.20
CA LEU A 313 -20.88 14.44 -22.24
C LEU A 313 -19.81 15.25 -23.00
N THR A 314 -19.41 16.39 -22.46
CA THR A 314 -18.31 17.20 -22.99
C THR A 314 -17.04 16.89 -22.20
N PRO A 315 -16.07 16.17 -22.80
CA PRO A 315 -14.70 16.02 -22.30
C PRO A 315 -14.05 17.32 -21.84
N ALA A 316 -13.07 17.19 -20.94
CA ALA A 316 -12.22 18.30 -20.52
C ALA A 316 -10.74 17.86 -20.47
N PRO A 317 -9.79 18.79 -20.71
CA PRO A 317 -8.36 18.49 -20.58
C PRO A 317 -7.99 17.99 -19.19
N ASN A 318 -7.02 17.08 -19.10
CA ASN A 318 -6.54 16.45 -17.87
C ASN A 318 -7.59 15.58 -17.15
N VAL A 319 -8.77 15.34 -17.74
CA VAL A 319 -9.84 14.55 -17.13
C VAL A 319 -9.99 13.21 -17.83
N SER A 320 -9.72 12.15 -17.08
CA SER A 320 -9.86 10.75 -17.52
C SER A 320 -11.16 10.13 -17.02
N ILE A 321 -11.72 9.20 -17.78
CA ILE A 321 -12.95 8.46 -17.44
C ILE A 321 -12.64 6.98 -17.56
N ILE A 322 -12.78 6.26 -16.45
CA ILE A 322 -12.44 4.84 -16.35
C ILE A 322 -13.67 4.07 -15.89
N GLY A 323 -14.10 3.08 -16.66
CA GLY A 323 -15.20 2.20 -16.28
C GLY A 323 -14.75 0.96 -15.52
N ALA A 324 -15.70 0.14 -15.12
CA ALA A 324 -15.46 -1.15 -14.45
C ALA A 324 -15.15 -2.32 -15.42
N GLY A 325 -15.18 -2.07 -16.73
CA GLY A 325 -14.99 -3.02 -17.82
C GLY A 325 -16.07 -2.90 -18.90
N THR A 326 -15.72 -3.34 -20.12
CA THR A 326 -16.68 -3.47 -21.22
C THR A 326 -17.82 -4.43 -20.83
N GLY A 327 -19.06 -4.08 -21.17
CA GLY A 327 -20.25 -4.81 -20.75
C GLY A 327 -20.65 -4.63 -19.27
N LYS A 328 -19.86 -3.93 -18.45
CA LYS A 328 -20.21 -3.60 -17.05
C LYS A 328 -20.62 -2.15 -16.89
N THR A 329 -19.82 -1.23 -17.41
CA THR A 329 -20.13 0.20 -17.45
C THR A 329 -20.60 0.54 -18.85
N ILE A 330 -21.87 0.93 -19.00
CA ILE A 330 -22.49 1.14 -20.32
C ILE A 330 -23.04 2.57 -20.40
N LEU A 331 -22.44 3.40 -21.26
CA LEU A 331 -22.96 4.71 -21.63
C LEU A 331 -23.97 4.56 -22.77
N MET A 332 -25.19 5.07 -22.58
CA MET A 332 -26.29 4.94 -23.54
C MET A 332 -26.73 6.32 -24.05
N PRO A 333 -26.11 6.84 -25.13
CA PRO A 333 -26.58 8.06 -25.78
C PRO A 333 -27.91 7.84 -26.50
N TYR A 334 -28.79 8.84 -26.41
CA TYR A 334 -30.10 8.88 -27.06
C TYR A 334 -30.12 9.88 -28.23
N GLY A 335 -31.05 9.70 -29.17
CA GLY A 335 -31.30 10.68 -30.25
C GLY A 335 -30.18 10.68 -31.30
N SER A 336 -29.75 11.86 -31.75
CA SER A 336 -28.64 11.99 -32.69
C SER A 336 -27.28 12.21 -32.01
N TYR A 337 -27.21 12.11 -30.68
CA TYR A 337 -26.04 12.51 -29.87
C TYR A 337 -25.00 11.40 -29.73
N SER A 338 -23.73 11.78 -29.61
CA SER A 338 -22.65 10.88 -29.16
C SER A 338 -22.61 10.76 -27.64
N ALA A 339 -21.95 9.72 -27.10
CA ALA A 339 -21.75 9.64 -25.66
C ALA A 339 -20.78 10.71 -25.16
N LEU A 340 -19.65 10.88 -25.88
CA LEU A 340 -18.68 11.94 -25.62
C LEU A 340 -18.55 12.80 -26.87
N GLN A 341 -18.66 14.12 -26.70
CA GLN A 341 -18.51 15.08 -27.78
C GLN A 341 -17.67 16.30 -27.40
N PHE A 342 -16.61 16.56 -28.18
CA PHE A 342 -15.76 17.75 -28.04
C PHE A 342 -15.35 18.25 -29.41
N THR A 343 -15.89 19.39 -29.85
CA THR A 343 -15.57 19.96 -31.16
C THR A 343 -15.10 21.39 -31.03
N THR A 344 -13.92 21.69 -31.55
CA THR A 344 -13.39 23.06 -31.68
C THR A 344 -13.15 23.41 -33.15
N SER A 345 -13.08 24.72 -33.43
CA SER A 345 -12.74 25.27 -34.75
C SER A 345 -11.28 25.73 -34.74
N PRO A 346 -10.45 25.34 -35.72
CA PRO A 346 -9.06 25.79 -35.80
C PRO A 346 -8.90 27.28 -36.13
N THR A 347 -9.96 27.96 -36.59
CA THR A 347 -9.95 29.41 -36.79
C THR A 347 -10.10 30.21 -35.49
N ASN A 348 -10.40 29.54 -34.37
CA ASN A 348 -10.57 30.17 -33.07
C ASN A 348 -9.58 29.54 -32.08
N PRO A 349 -8.70 30.32 -31.43
CA PRO A 349 -7.71 29.76 -30.51
C PRO A 349 -8.38 29.37 -29.19
N VAL A 350 -9.10 28.25 -29.14
CA VAL A 350 -9.76 27.76 -27.92
C VAL A 350 -9.93 26.22 -27.96
N PRO A 351 -10.00 25.60 -26.79
CA PRO A 351 -8.97 24.71 -26.26
C PRO A 351 -8.83 23.39 -27.04
N GLU A 352 -7.61 22.85 -27.06
CA GLU A 352 -7.35 21.46 -27.44
C GLU A 352 -7.78 20.54 -26.29
N LEU A 353 -8.38 19.38 -26.60
CA LEU A 353 -8.60 18.35 -25.60
C LEU A 353 -7.27 17.62 -25.35
N THR A 354 -6.66 17.80 -24.18
CA THR A 354 -5.35 17.20 -23.88
C THR A 354 -5.36 16.28 -22.67
N ASP A 355 -4.40 15.35 -22.63
CA ASP A 355 -4.02 14.62 -21.40
C ASP A 355 -5.19 13.82 -20.79
N PHE A 356 -5.76 12.89 -21.56
CA PHE A 356 -6.87 12.08 -21.08
C PHE A 356 -6.72 10.60 -21.41
N VAL A 357 -7.28 9.76 -20.53
CA VAL A 357 -7.47 8.34 -20.76
C VAL A 357 -8.94 8.01 -20.63
N TYR A 358 -9.50 7.41 -21.67
CA TYR A 358 -10.82 6.79 -21.64
C TYR A 358 -10.67 5.29 -21.80
N SER A 359 -11.00 4.55 -20.74
CA SER A 359 -10.84 3.10 -20.75
C SER A 359 -11.92 2.34 -20.03
N ASP A 360 -12.06 1.06 -20.42
CA ASP A 360 -12.81 0.05 -19.68
C ASP A 360 -14.32 0.34 -19.55
N PHE A 361 -14.95 0.91 -20.58
CA PHE A 361 -16.40 1.05 -20.66
C PHE A 361 -16.95 0.78 -22.06
N GLU A 362 -18.27 0.57 -22.10
CA GLU A 362 -19.05 0.38 -23.32
C GLU A 362 -19.86 1.63 -23.65
N VAL A 363 -20.01 1.94 -24.93
CA VAL A 363 -20.95 2.90 -25.48
C VAL A 363 -21.95 2.14 -26.35
N ASP A 364 -23.19 2.03 -25.90
CA ASP A 364 -24.27 1.40 -26.66
C ASP A 364 -25.18 2.44 -27.27
N CYS A 365 -25.09 2.58 -28.59
CA CYS A 365 -25.82 3.57 -29.36
C CYS A 365 -27.16 3.06 -29.91
N GLN A 366 -27.71 1.96 -29.38
CA GLN A 366 -28.96 1.38 -29.88
C GLN A 366 -30.15 2.35 -29.89
N ASP A 367 -30.16 3.31 -28.95
CA ASP A 367 -31.22 4.30 -28.79
C ASP A 367 -30.97 5.57 -29.64
N GLN A 368 -29.91 5.58 -30.46
CA GLN A 368 -29.75 6.61 -31.47
C GLN A 368 -30.80 6.46 -32.58
N VAL A 369 -31.30 7.57 -33.07
CA VAL A 369 -32.32 7.63 -34.13
C VAL A 369 -31.99 8.71 -35.16
N LEU A 370 -32.57 8.58 -36.35
CA LEU A 370 -32.49 9.61 -37.38
C LEU A 370 -33.31 10.83 -36.93
N PRO A 371 -32.77 12.05 -37.02
CA PRO A 371 -33.60 13.25 -36.90
C PRO A 371 -34.44 13.45 -38.17
N ASP A 372 -35.36 14.42 -38.10
CA ASP A 372 -36.25 14.78 -39.21
C ASP A 372 -35.49 15.22 -40.47
N GLU A 373 -34.29 15.78 -40.33
CA GLU A 373 -33.45 16.19 -41.46
C GLU A 373 -32.76 15.01 -42.19
N GLY A 374 -32.92 13.78 -41.68
CA GLY A 374 -32.37 12.57 -42.27
C GLY A 374 -30.97 12.21 -41.73
N TYR A 375 -30.20 11.47 -42.53
CA TYR A 375 -28.92 10.91 -42.08
C TYR A 375 -27.90 11.98 -41.69
N LEU A 376 -27.36 11.83 -40.49
CA LEU A 376 -26.33 12.70 -39.93
C LEU A 376 -25.02 11.95 -39.68
N PRO A 377 -23.93 12.29 -40.41
CA PRO A 377 -22.61 11.70 -40.16
C PRO A 377 -22.06 11.96 -38.74
N ARG A 378 -22.60 12.97 -38.03
CA ARG A 378 -22.23 13.31 -36.65
C ARG A 378 -22.87 12.42 -35.58
N THR A 379 -23.81 11.55 -35.93
CA THR A 379 -24.44 10.60 -34.99
C THR A 379 -23.49 9.44 -34.71
N LYS A 380 -22.38 9.74 -34.05
CA LYS A 380 -21.28 8.82 -33.78
C LYS A 380 -21.40 8.24 -32.37
N GLY A 381 -20.67 7.18 -32.03
CA GLY A 381 -20.56 6.73 -30.64
C GLY A 381 -19.69 7.68 -29.81
N LEU A 382 -18.49 7.98 -30.32
CA LEU A 382 -17.59 9.02 -29.81
C LEU A 382 -17.32 10.06 -30.91
N TYR A 383 -17.35 11.34 -30.57
CA TYR A 383 -17.15 12.42 -31.54
C TYR A 383 -16.30 13.57 -31.01
N PHE A 384 -15.00 13.60 -31.31
CA PHE A 384 -14.20 14.76 -30.97
C PHE A 384 -13.07 15.07 -31.94
N ASN A 385 -12.69 16.34 -32.02
CA ASN A 385 -11.62 16.80 -32.89
C ASN A 385 -10.56 17.60 -32.11
N PHE A 386 -9.37 17.74 -32.69
CA PHE A 386 -8.23 18.47 -32.13
C PHE A 386 -7.92 18.04 -30.68
N TYR A 387 -7.19 16.92 -30.58
CA TYR A 387 -6.82 16.36 -29.29
C TYR A 387 -5.37 15.90 -29.26
N ARG A 388 -4.76 15.94 -28.08
CA ARG A 388 -3.37 15.56 -27.87
C ARG A 388 -3.16 14.72 -26.62
N ARG A 389 -2.25 13.74 -26.69
CA ARG A 389 -1.97 12.83 -25.56
C ARG A 389 -3.26 12.19 -25.01
N GLY A 390 -4.15 11.83 -25.93
CA GLY A 390 -5.42 11.18 -25.66
C GLY A 390 -5.31 9.68 -25.91
N HIS A 391 -5.69 8.87 -24.93
CA HIS A 391 -5.66 7.41 -25.04
C HIS A 391 -7.07 6.83 -24.92
N LEU A 392 -7.53 6.20 -25.99
CA LEU A 392 -8.72 5.35 -25.98
C LEU A 392 -8.26 3.90 -25.85
N HIS A 393 -8.65 3.22 -24.79
CA HIS A 393 -8.13 1.89 -24.48
C HIS A 393 -9.24 0.95 -24.00
N ARG A 394 -9.35 -0.26 -24.57
CA ARG A 394 -10.35 -1.27 -24.14
C ARG A 394 -11.77 -0.71 -24.06
N LEU A 395 -12.15 0.11 -25.03
CA LEU A 395 -13.52 0.59 -25.18
C LEU A 395 -14.31 -0.37 -26.05
N ARG A 396 -15.60 -0.52 -25.77
CA ARG A 396 -16.53 -1.16 -26.71
C ARG A 396 -17.54 -0.15 -27.21
N VAL A 397 -17.65 0.06 -28.51
CA VAL A 397 -18.66 0.96 -29.10
C VAL A 397 -19.53 0.14 -30.03
N ARG A 398 -20.83 0.11 -29.79
CA ARG A 398 -21.75 -0.66 -30.64
C ARG A 398 -23.01 0.07 -31.05
N ASN A 399 -23.60 -0.39 -32.14
CA ASN A 399 -24.90 0.06 -32.65
C ASN A 399 -24.96 1.53 -33.08
N SER A 400 -23.80 2.14 -33.39
CA SER A 400 -23.72 3.56 -33.75
C SER A 400 -24.51 3.86 -35.02
N GLY A 401 -25.22 4.99 -35.02
CA GLY A 401 -26.02 5.42 -36.16
C GLY A 401 -25.17 5.72 -37.39
N ALA A 402 -24.07 6.44 -37.19
CA ALA A 402 -23.00 6.66 -38.15
C ALA A 402 -21.71 5.99 -37.65
N THR A 403 -20.60 6.71 -37.58
CA THR A 403 -19.29 6.17 -37.18
C THR A 403 -19.28 5.69 -35.73
N GLY A 404 -18.61 4.58 -35.41
CA GLY A 404 -18.45 4.12 -34.02
C GLY A 404 -17.61 5.09 -33.21
N ILE A 405 -16.31 5.14 -33.48
CA ILE A 405 -15.38 6.11 -32.90
C ILE A 405 -14.94 7.04 -34.04
N GLY A 406 -15.47 8.25 -34.09
CA GLY A 406 -15.02 9.24 -35.08
C GLY A 406 -14.27 10.37 -34.41
N ILE A 407 -12.97 10.38 -34.61
CA ILE A 407 -12.06 11.29 -33.95
C ILE A 407 -11.08 11.86 -34.95
N ASP A 408 -10.92 13.18 -34.93
CA ASP A 408 -10.22 13.91 -35.99
C ASP A 408 -9.06 14.74 -35.41
N PHE A 409 -7.97 14.88 -36.18
CA PHE A 409 -6.82 15.73 -35.87
C PHE A 409 -6.10 15.35 -34.57
N ALA A 410 -5.73 14.07 -34.48
CA ALA A 410 -5.05 13.49 -33.32
C ALA A 410 -3.57 13.85 -33.26
N ARG A 411 -3.04 14.09 -32.06
CA ARG A 411 -1.60 14.34 -31.85
C ARG A 411 -1.06 13.55 -30.66
N ASP A 412 0.06 12.87 -30.80
CA ASP A 412 0.70 12.10 -29.72
C ASP A 412 -0.28 11.18 -28.99
N SER A 413 -1.19 10.53 -29.72
CA SER A 413 -2.37 9.87 -29.15
C SER A 413 -2.46 8.39 -29.57
N ALA A 414 -3.30 7.62 -28.88
CA ALA A 414 -3.45 6.19 -29.14
C ALA A 414 -4.90 5.70 -29.07
N ILE A 415 -5.26 4.77 -29.95
CA ILE A 415 -6.49 3.98 -29.92
C ILE A 415 -6.10 2.51 -29.88
N THR A 416 -6.32 1.86 -28.75
CA THR A 416 -5.82 0.50 -28.53
C THR A 416 -6.87 -0.43 -27.96
N GLU A 417 -6.87 -1.68 -28.44
CA GLU A 417 -7.71 -2.75 -27.90
C GLU A 417 -9.22 -2.42 -27.85
N CYS A 418 -9.68 -1.52 -28.71
CA CYS A 418 -11.08 -1.14 -28.78
C CYS A 418 -11.86 -2.11 -29.69
N VAL A 419 -13.12 -2.34 -29.35
CA VAL A 419 -14.05 -3.18 -30.10
C VAL A 419 -15.17 -2.31 -30.65
N VAL A 420 -15.35 -2.26 -31.97
CA VAL A 420 -16.39 -1.45 -32.62
C VAL A 420 -17.28 -2.33 -33.48
N GLU A 421 -18.59 -2.35 -33.19
CA GLU A 421 -19.51 -3.35 -33.75
C GLU A 421 -20.83 -2.74 -34.21
N ASN A 422 -21.40 -3.25 -35.30
CA ASN A 422 -22.71 -2.81 -35.77
C ASN A 422 -22.78 -1.28 -35.98
N PHE A 423 -21.76 -0.74 -36.63
CA PHE A 423 -21.62 0.70 -36.88
C PHE A 423 -22.20 1.10 -38.24
N GLY A 424 -22.73 2.32 -38.33
CA GLY A 424 -23.41 2.82 -39.53
C GLY A 424 -24.86 2.35 -39.65
N ARG A 425 -25.51 2.01 -38.54
CA ARG A 425 -26.87 1.43 -38.48
C ARG A 425 -27.94 2.30 -39.12
N LEU A 426 -27.77 3.63 -39.09
CA LEU A 426 -28.73 4.61 -39.60
C LEU A 426 -28.34 5.17 -40.97
N ALA A 427 -27.25 4.68 -41.58
CA ALA A 427 -26.83 5.15 -42.89
C ALA A 427 -27.81 4.68 -43.99
N PRO A 428 -28.03 5.50 -45.05
CA PRO A 428 -29.01 5.19 -46.09
C PRO A 428 -28.77 3.83 -46.76
N SER A 429 -29.84 3.09 -47.00
CA SER A 429 -29.82 1.87 -47.81
C SER A 429 -29.47 2.21 -49.27
N GLY A 430 -28.56 1.46 -49.88
CA GLY A 430 -28.13 1.65 -51.28
C GLY A 430 -27.02 2.68 -51.51
N ASN A 431 -26.47 3.29 -50.45
CA ASN A 431 -25.19 3.99 -50.53
C ASN A 431 -24.10 3.07 -49.99
N ASP A 432 -23.18 2.67 -50.87
CA ASP A 432 -22.05 1.78 -50.54
C ASP A 432 -20.89 2.53 -49.85
N ASN A 433 -20.90 3.87 -49.87
CA ASN A 433 -19.93 4.70 -49.16
C ASN A 433 -20.59 5.97 -48.57
N PRO A 434 -21.49 5.81 -47.58
CA PRO A 434 -22.10 6.95 -46.91
C PRO A 434 -21.05 7.73 -46.12
N ALA A 435 -21.18 9.05 -46.08
CA ALA A 435 -20.28 9.90 -45.29
C ALA A 435 -20.26 9.43 -43.82
N GLY A 436 -19.06 9.12 -43.30
CA GLY A 436 -18.91 8.46 -42.00
C GLY A 436 -19.26 6.96 -42.06
N ALA A 437 -20.03 6.48 -41.08
CA ALA A 437 -20.49 5.09 -40.96
C ALA A 437 -19.37 4.02 -40.92
N SER A 438 -18.15 4.42 -40.57
CA SER A 438 -17.00 3.52 -40.37
C SER A 438 -16.88 3.10 -38.89
N GLY A 439 -16.08 2.07 -38.60
CA GLY A 439 -15.82 1.66 -37.22
C GLY A 439 -14.99 2.72 -36.51
N LEU A 440 -13.72 2.85 -36.90
CA LEU A 440 -12.83 3.95 -36.54
C LEU A 440 -12.75 4.93 -37.72
N GLY A 441 -13.35 6.11 -37.60
CA GLY A 441 -13.24 7.19 -38.57
C GLY A 441 -12.20 8.21 -38.12
N LEU A 442 -11.10 8.31 -38.84
CA LEU A 442 -9.92 9.09 -38.48
C LEU A 442 -9.72 10.20 -39.52
N GLY A 443 -10.08 11.43 -39.16
CA GLY A 443 -9.79 12.60 -39.97
C GLY A 443 -8.39 13.15 -39.67
N ALA A 444 -7.64 13.48 -40.72
CA ALA A 444 -6.34 14.10 -40.64
C ALA A 444 -6.28 15.43 -41.41
N GLY A 445 -5.25 16.24 -41.16
CA GLY A 445 -4.95 17.47 -41.93
C GLY A 445 -4.94 18.76 -41.12
N GLY A 446 -5.23 18.70 -39.81
CA GLY A 446 -5.26 19.85 -38.91
C GLY A 446 -3.88 20.39 -38.57
N THR A 447 -2.86 19.53 -38.51
CA THR A 447 -1.44 19.92 -38.42
C THR A 447 -0.53 19.06 -39.30
N GLN A 448 0.68 19.52 -39.60
CA GLN A 448 1.63 18.78 -40.45
C GLN A 448 2.04 17.41 -39.88
N SER A 449 2.10 17.29 -38.55
CA SER A 449 2.38 16.03 -37.85
C SER A 449 1.20 15.69 -36.95
N GLU A 450 0.58 14.53 -37.18
CA GLU A 450 -0.54 14.01 -36.40
C GLU A 450 -0.23 12.58 -35.94
N PRO A 451 0.70 12.40 -34.97
CA PRO A 451 1.07 11.09 -34.49
C PRO A 451 -0.12 10.42 -33.80
N LEU A 452 -0.57 9.31 -34.37
CA LEU A 452 -1.67 8.51 -33.85
C LEU A 452 -1.33 7.04 -33.98
N TYR A 453 -1.32 6.33 -32.86
CA TYR A 453 -1.10 4.89 -32.82
C TYR A 453 -2.42 4.14 -32.71
N VAL A 454 -2.79 3.38 -33.75
CA VAL A 454 -4.03 2.61 -33.80
C VAL A 454 -3.68 1.13 -33.83
N ALA A 455 -3.86 0.43 -32.71
CA ALA A 455 -3.41 -0.97 -32.60
C ALA A 455 -4.30 -1.92 -31.82
N GLY A 456 -4.35 -3.18 -32.26
CA GLY A 456 -5.08 -4.24 -31.54
C GLY A 456 -6.60 -4.05 -31.50
N ASN A 457 -7.16 -3.19 -32.36
CA ASN A 457 -8.60 -2.92 -32.39
C ASN A 457 -9.33 -3.97 -33.24
N PHE A 458 -10.59 -4.22 -32.89
CA PHE A 458 -11.47 -5.16 -33.58
C PHE A 458 -12.73 -4.45 -34.09
N CYS A 459 -12.93 -4.41 -35.40
CA CYS A 459 -14.12 -3.83 -36.03
C CYS A 459 -14.93 -4.91 -36.75
N ARG A 460 -16.25 -4.96 -36.55
CA ARG A 460 -17.11 -5.92 -37.26
C ARG A 460 -18.52 -5.44 -37.55
N ASN A 461 -19.19 -6.11 -38.49
CA ASN A 461 -20.58 -5.88 -38.84
C ASN A 461 -20.83 -4.40 -39.21
N GLY A 462 -19.99 -3.86 -40.08
CA GLY A 462 -19.97 -2.45 -40.42
C GLY A 462 -20.76 -2.12 -41.68
N LYS A 463 -21.30 -0.90 -41.79
CA LYS A 463 -21.85 -0.41 -43.05
C LYS A 463 -20.78 0.05 -44.04
N ASN A 464 -19.77 0.77 -43.56
CA ASN A 464 -18.64 1.27 -44.34
C ASN A 464 -17.35 0.55 -43.93
N PHE A 465 -16.19 1.22 -43.93
CA PHE A 465 -14.92 0.62 -43.54
C PHE A 465 -14.81 0.34 -42.04
N GLY A 466 -14.08 -0.73 -41.67
CA GLY A 466 -13.71 -0.98 -40.27
C GLY A 466 -12.84 0.14 -39.70
N ILE A 467 -11.76 0.49 -40.40
CA ILE A 467 -10.92 1.65 -40.10
C ILE A 467 -10.84 2.49 -41.36
N PHE A 468 -11.13 3.78 -41.25
CA PHE A 468 -11.12 4.75 -42.32
C PHE A 468 -10.22 5.92 -41.94
N LEU A 469 -9.20 6.19 -42.76
CA LEU A 469 -8.32 7.34 -42.61
C LEU A 469 -8.55 8.28 -43.80
N GLU A 470 -8.91 9.52 -43.53
CA GLU A 470 -9.18 10.52 -44.57
C GLU A 470 -8.42 11.82 -44.31
N LYS A 471 -8.01 12.49 -45.39
CA LYS A 471 -7.66 13.90 -45.31
C LYS A 471 -8.96 14.69 -45.27
N GLN A 472 -9.21 15.38 -44.15
CA GLN A 472 -10.33 16.30 -44.04
C GLN A 472 -10.13 17.45 -45.05
N HIS A 473 -11.24 18.00 -45.54
CA HIS A 473 -11.22 19.07 -46.54
C HIS A 473 -11.68 20.41 -45.94
N GLY A 474 -11.15 21.51 -46.46
CA GLY A 474 -11.54 22.88 -46.07
C GLY A 474 -10.42 23.65 -45.38
N THR A 475 -10.71 24.89 -44.95
CA THR A 475 -9.75 25.79 -44.28
C THR A 475 -9.16 25.21 -43.00
N ASN A 476 -9.84 24.21 -42.43
CA ASN A 476 -9.53 23.60 -41.15
C ASN A 476 -8.58 22.39 -41.27
N ALA A 477 -8.25 21.97 -42.48
CA ALA A 477 -7.36 20.84 -42.74
C ALA A 477 -6.37 21.14 -43.90
N PRO A 478 -5.54 22.20 -43.78
CA PRO A 478 -4.68 22.62 -44.89
C PRO A 478 -3.48 21.68 -45.12
N TYR A 479 -3.15 20.83 -44.15
CA TYR A 479 -1.94 20.02 -44.18
C TYR A 479 -2.20 18.62 -44.79
N SER A 480 -1.14 18.01 -45.29
CA SER A 480 -1.10 16.57 -45.55
C SER A 480 -0.33 15.94 -44.39
N SER A 481 -1.06 15.49 -43.38
CA SER A 481 -0.47 15.08 -42.10
C SER A 481 0.25 13.74 -42.18
N GLU A 482 1.29 13.59 -41.37
CA GLU A 482 2.14 12.38 -41.28
C GLU A 482 2.13 11.77 -39.87
N HIS A 483 2.74 10.58 -39.72
CA HIS A 483 3.01 9.86 -38.47
C HIS A 483 1.86 9.09 -37.79
N THR A 484 0.74 8.87 -38.50
CA THR A 484 -0.25 7.87 -38.06
C THR A 484 0.27 6.45 -38.37
N ILE A 485 0.23 5.57 -37.36
CA ILE A 485 0.62 4.16 -37.47
C ILE A 485 -0.58 3.29 -37.14
N VAL A 486 -0.94 2.40 -38.07
CA VAL A 486 -2.04 1.44 -37.92
C VAL A 486 -1.47 0.03 -37.98
N THR A 487 -1.60 -0.76 -36.91
CA THR A 487 -0.97 -2.09 -36.84
C THR A 487 -1.78 -3.09 -36.01
N GLY A 488 -1.78 -4.37 -36.40
CA GLY A 488 -2.41 -5.44 -35.60
C GLY A 488 -3.91 -5.27 -35.35
N ASN A 489 -4.63 -4.53 -36.21
CA ASN A 489 -6.08 -4.39 -36.12
C ASN A 489 -6.77 -5.46 -36.97
N THR A 490 -7.94 -5.92 -36.53
CA THR A 490 -8.76 -6.89 -37.26
C THR A 490 -10.08 -6.24 -37.63
N CYS A 491 -10.39 -6.19 -38.93
CA CYS A 491 -11.66 -5.70 -39.44
C CYS A 491 -12.35 -6.82 -40.21
N THR A 492 -13.58 -7.13 -39.84
CA THR A 492 -14.42 -8.13 -40.53
C THR A 492 -15.65 -7.45 -41.14
N GLY A 493 -16.01 -7.87 -42.34
CA GLY A 493 -17.14 -7.32 -43.11
C GLY A 493 -18.48 -7.68 -42.51
#